data_AF-A0A2L0UG89-F1
#
_entry.id   AF-A0A2L0UG89-F1
#
_cell.length_a   1.000
_cell.length_b   1.000
_cell.length_c   1.000
_cell.angle_alpha   90.00
_cell.angle_beta   90.00
_cell.angle_gamma   90.00
#
_symmetry.space_group_name_H-M   'P 1'
#
loop_
_entity.id
_entity.type
_entity.pdbx_description
1 polymer ?
#
loop_
_entity_poly.entity_id
_entity_poly.type
_entity_poly.pdbx_seq_one_letter_code
_entity_poly.pdbx_strand_id
1 'polypeptide(L)'
;MPLSFVGAHGAGMPWGVEDLTLPERYASAVNAGVDIIGGSDKPQYIIEAVRQGLLGEDRVDEAARRVLQQKFELGLFEDPYVDVRAAERTVGSTRSERAGDAAQEASLTLLANDGGILPVSRRDVRTVFLQGIDPAAARDAGFIPVATPAEADLAVVRLADPRGGADLTDLGFTGDEADYQALLAASAAGVPTIAVPNLARPLILGDVLAHADAVLADYGVSDRVLLEVLCGKGQPGGRLPFELPSSMAEVEAQLPDVPDDTATPLFPAGFGLSYTRSGR
;
A
#
# COMPACT_ATOMS: atom_id res chain seq x y z
N MET A 1 -34.62 -9.11 -1.53
CA MET A 1 -33.20 -9.21 -1.17
C MET A 1 -32.43 -8.49 -2.27
N PRO A 2 -31.77 -7.37 -1.98
CA PRO A 2 -30.94 -6.72 -3.00
C PRO A 2 -29.93 -7.76 -3.45
N LEU A 3 -29.98 -8.13 -4.72
CA LEU A 3 -29.07 -9.12 -5.27
C LEU A 3 -27.67 -8.49 -5.23
N SER A 4 -26.94 -8.80 -4.15
CA SER A 4 -25.49 -8.80 -4.17
C SER A 4 -25.07 -9.66 -5.35
N PHE A 5 -24.19 -9.13 -6.20
CA PHE A 5 -23.61 -9.94 -7.26
C PHE A 5 -22.34 -10.55 -6.70
N VAL A 6 -22.32 -11.88 -6.59
CA VAL A 6 -21.09 -12.64 -6.35
C VAL A 6 -20.65 -13.20 -7.69
N GLY A 7 -19.59 -12.63 -8.26
CA GLY A 7 -18.95 -13.11 -9.48
C GLY A 7 -17.62 -13.78 -9.21
N ALA A 8 -16.99 -14.31 -10.26
CA ALA A 8 -15.64 -14.89 -10.20
C ALA A 8 -14.56 -13.87 -9.72
N HIS A 9 -14.90 -12.59 -9.66
CA HIS A 9 -14.00 -11.48 -9.31
C HIS A 9 -14.40 -10.74 -8.01
N GLY A 10 -15.34 -11.27 -7.22
CA GLY A 10 -15.72 -10.72 -5.91
C GLY A 10 -17.22 -10.48 -5.72
N ALA A 11 -17.57 -9.86 -4.60
CA ALA A 11 -18.93 -9.47 -4.24
C ALA A 11 -19.12 -7.95 -4.45
N GLY A 12 -20.10 -7.57 -5.26
CA GLY A 12 -20.48 -6.17 -5.49
C GLY A 12 -21.81 -5.83 -4.82
N MET A 13 -21.88 -4.65 -4.19
CA MET A 13 -23.08 -4.11 -3.56
C MET A 13 -23.60 -2.89 -4.32
N PRO A 14 -24.90 -2.84 -4.67
CA PRO A 14 -25.53 -1.73 -5.36
C PRO A 14 -25.93 -0.61 -4.38
N TRP A 15 -24.96 -0.07 -3.64
CA TRP A 15 -25.22 0.90 -2.56
C TRP A 15 -26.05 2.10 -3.05
N GLY A 16 -27.15 2.40 -2.36
CA GLY A 16 -28.07 3.50 -2.67
C GLY A 16 -29.10 3.20 -3.78
N VAL A 17 -29.04 2.04 -4.43
CA VAL A 17 -30.00 1.59 -5.47
C VAL A 17 -30.39 0.11 -5.28
N GLU A 18 -30.39 -0.33 -4.03
CA GLU A 18 -30.65 -1.71 -3.60
C GLU A 18 -32.00 -2.25 -4.10
N ASP A 19 -33.00 -1.38 -4.15
CA ASP A 19 -34.37 -1.73 -4.53
C ASP A 19 -34.63 -1.68 -6.04
N LEU A 20 -33.69 -1.14 -6.83
CA LEU A 20 -33.82 -1.08 -8.28
C LEU A 20 -33.56 -2.45 -8.92
N THR A 21 -34.30 -2.75 -9.97
CA THR A 21 -34.02 -3.87 -10.89
C THR A 21 -32.72 -3.63 -11.67
N LEU A 22 -32.18 -4.68 -12.30
CA LEU A 22 -30.95 -4.52 -13.09
C LEU A 22 -31.08 -3.50 -14.23
N PRO A 23 -32.16 -3.49 -15.07
CA PRO A 23 -32.35 -2.44 -16.06
C PRO A 23 -32.41 -1.03 -15.46
N GLU A 24 -33.10 -0.84 -14.33
CA GLU A 24 -33.18 0.45 -13.65
C GLU A 24 -31.82 0.92 -13.12
N ARG A 25 -31.00 0.00 -12.58
CA ARG A 25 -29.64 0.33 -12.13
C ARG A 25 -28.74 0.76 -13.29
N TYR A 26 -28.80 0.03 -14.41
CA TYR A 26 -28.02 0.35 -15.61
C TYR A 26 -28.49 1.68 -16.23
N ALA A 27 -29.79 1.89 -16.33
CA ALA A 27 -30.37 3.15 -16.79
C ALA A 27 -29.93 4.33 -15.90
N SER A 28 -30.02 4.16 -14.58
CA SER A 28 -29.60 5.17 -13.60
C SER A 28 -28.13 5.57 -13.80
N ALA A 29 -27.22 4.60 -13.89
CA ALA A 29 -25.80 4.86 -14.12
C ALA A 29 -25.54 5.60 -15.45
N VAL A 30 -26.15 5.14 -16.55
CA VAL A 30 -25.93 5.74 -17.88
C VAL A 30 -26.54 7.14 -17.97
N ASN A 31 -27.74 7.35 -17.42
CA ASN A 31 -28.38 8.67 -17.33
C ASN A 31 -27.57 9.65 -16.46
N ALA A 32 -26.84 9.15 -15.45
CA ALA A 32 -25.90 9.94 -14.65
C ALA A 32 -24.61 10.30 -15.40
N GLY A 33 -24.41 9.82 -16.64
CA GLY A 33 -23.28 10.16 -17.49
C GLY A 33 -22.23 9.06 -17.63
N VAL A 34 -22.47 7.86 -17.09
CA VAL A 34 -21.57 6.71 -17.32
C VAL A 34 -21.66 6.28 -18.78
N ASP A 35 -20.51 6.19 -19.46
CA ASP A 35 -20.43 5.81 -20.87
C ASP A 35 -19.94 4.36 -21.08
N ILE A 36 -19.31 3.73 -20.08
CA ILE A 36 -18.86 2.33 -20.09
C ILE A 36 -19.21 1.67 -18.75
N ILE A 37 -19.88 0.51 -18.79
CA ILE A 37 -20.14 -0.33 -17.61
C ILE A 37 -18.99 -1.33 -17.44
N GLY A 38 -18.17 -1.13 -16.42
CA GLY A 38 -17.10 -2.07 -16.05
C GLY A 38 -17.65 -3.31 -15.32
N GLY A 39 -16.96 -4.44 -15.44
CA GLY A 39 -17.29 -5.68 -14.71
C GLY A 39 -18.52 -6.43 -15.23
N SER A 40 -19.09 -6.03 -16.37
CA SER A 40 -20.22 -6.70 -17.02
C SER A 40 -20.04 -6.73 -18.52
N ASP A 41 -20.32 -7.88 -19.13
CA ASP A 41 -20.34 -8.11 -20.58
C ASP A 41 -21.79 -8.31 -21.11
N LYS A 42 -22.78 -7.88 -20.33
CA LYS A 42 -24.21 -8.16 -20.54
C LYS A 42 -24.95 -6.94 -21.11
N PRO A 43 -25.04 -6.77 -22.45
CA PRO A 43 -25.73 -5.63 -23.04
C PRO A 43 -27.26 -5.67 -22.85
N GLN A 44 -27.83 -6.82 -22.50
CA GLN A 44 -29.29 -6.98 -22.40
C GLN A 44 -29.93 -6.02 -21.41
N TYR A 45 -29.26 -5.62 -20.33
CA TYR A 45 -29.85 -4.71 -19.35
C TYR A 45 -29.97 -3.28 -19.88
N ILE A 46 -29.04 -2.86 -20.76
CA ILE A 46 -29.16 -1.59 -21.50
C ILE A 46 -30.29 -1.67 -22.53
N ILE A 47 -30.38 -2.79 -23.26
CA ILE A 47 -31.45 -3.01 -24.25
C ILE A 47 -32.83 -2.99 -23.57
N GLU A 48 -32.96 -3.67 -22.42
CA GLU A 48 -34.18 -3.69 -21.62
C GLU A 48 -34.51 -2.31 -21.07
N ALA A 49 -33.52 -1.56 -20.56
CA ALA A 49 -33.71 -0.20 -20.09
C ALA A 49 -34.26 0.72 -21.20
N VAL A 50 -33.73 0.62 -22.42
CA VAL A 50 -34.24 1.38 -23.58
C VAL A 50 -35.67 0.97 -23.93
N ARG A 51 -35.93 -0.35 -24.02
CA ARG A 51 -37.28 -0.87 -24.33
C ARG A 51 -38.33 -0.49 -23.28
N GLN A 52 -37.92 -0.36 -22.02
CA GLN A 52 -38.78 0.06 -20.92
C GLN A 52 -38.91 1.59 -20.82
N GLY A 53 -38.21 2.36 -21.66
CA GLY A 53 -38.22 3.82 -21.63
C GLY A 53 -37.45 4.42 -20.44
N LEU A 54 -36.65 3.62 -19.74
CA LEU A 54 -35.79 4.05 -18.64
C LEU A 54 -34.53 4.76 -19.15
N LEU A 55 -34.14 4.50 -20.39
CA LEU A 55 -32.97 5.07 -21.06
C LEU A 55 -33.33 5.48 -22.49
N GLY A 56 -32.96 6.70 -22.89
CA GLY A 56 -33.16 7.17 -24.27
C GLY A 56 -32.12 6.60 -25.24
N GLU A 57 -32.53 6.33 -26.48
CA GLU A 57 -31.59 5.91 -27.55
C GLU A 57 -30.54 6.99 -27.83
N ASP A 58 -30.91 8.26 -27.78
CA ASP A 58 -30.03 9.42 -27.89
C ASP A 58 -28.93 9.43 -26.82
N ARG A 59 -29.26 9.02 -25.59
CA ARG A 59 -28.28 8.86 -24.51
C ARG A 59 -27.33 7.70 -24.77
N VAL A 60 -27.82 6.59 -25.32
CA VAL A 60 -26.96 5.46 -25.75
C VAL A 60 -26.02 5.89 -26.88
N ASP A 61 -26.53 6.61 -27.88
CA ASP A 61 -25.76 7.13 -29.00
C ASP A 61 -24.67 8.12 -28.54
N GLU A 62 -24.99 8.97 -27.57
CA GLU A 62 -24.01 9.88 -26.97
C GLU A 62 -22.87 9.11 -26.28
N ALA A 63 -23.19 8.13 -25.44
CA ALA A 63 -22.19 7.28 -24.79
C ALA A 63 -21.32 6.54 -25.82
N ALA A 64 -21.97 5.92 -26.82
CA ALA A 64 -21.27 5.22 -27.89
C ALA A 64 -20.33 6.16 -28.66
N ARG A 65 -20.77 7.39 -28.98
CA ARG A 65 -19.95 8.39 -29.66
C ARG A 65 -18.69 8.73 -28.86
N ARG A 66 -18.80 8.96 -27.55
CA ARG A 66 -17.65 9.28 -26.68
C ARG A 66 -16.65 8.12 -26.62
N VAL A 67 -17.12 6.89 -26.50
CA VAL A 67 -16.27 5.69 -26.51
C VAL A 67 -15.58 5.51 -27.86
N LEU A 68 -16.34 5.64 -28.96
CA LEU A 68 -15.80 5.49 -30.31
C LEU A 68 -14.80 6.58 -30.65
N GLN A 69 -15.04 7.83 -30.24
CA GLN A 69 -14.10 8.93 -30.42
C GLN A 69 -12.73 8.60 -29.83
N GLN A 70 -12.66 8.10 -28.60
CA GLN A 70 -11.40 7.69 -27.98
C GLN A 70 -10.72 6.55 -28.76
N LYS A 71 -11.49 5.59 -29.31
CA LYS A 71 -10.94 4.51 -30.14
C LYS A 71 -10.35 5.03 -31.47
N PHE A 72 -10.97 6.03 -32.07
CA PHE A 72 -10.43 6.70 -33.26
C PHE A 72 -9.18 7.53 -32.93
N GLU A 73 -9.19 8.29 -31.84
CA GLU A 73 -8.03 9.09 -31.41
C GLU A 73 -6.81 8.22 -31.07
N LEU A 74 -7.04 7.03 -30.51
CA LEU A 74 -6.01 6.02 -30.25
C LEU A 74 -5.57 5.25 -31.51
N GLY A 75 -6.18 5.51 -32.68
CA GLY A 75 -5.84 4.85 -33.94
C GLY A 75 -6.24 3.37 -34.00
N LEU A 76 -7.16 2.91 -33.14
CA LEU A 76 -7.53 1.48 -33.06
C LEU A 76 -8.30 0.99 -34.29
N PHE A 77 -8.80 1.90 -35.13
CA PHE A 77 -9.43 1.52 -36.41
C PHE A 77 -8.41 1.34 -37.52
N GLU A 78 -7.26 2.01 -37.43
CA GLU A 78 -6.17 1.91 -38.40
C GLU A 78 -5.19 0.78 -38.05
N ASP A 79 -4.80 0.67 -36.78
CA ASP A 79 -3.89 -0.36 -36.28
C ASP A 79 -4.23 -0.76 -34.82
N PRO A 80 -5.07 -1.79 -34.62
CA PRO A 80 -5.47 -2.22 -33.28
C PRO A 80 -4.46 -3.13 -32.58
N TYR A 81 -3.35 -3.51 -33.24
CA TYR A 81 -2.45 -4.56 -32.76
C TYR A 81 -1.18 -3.98 -32.13
N VAL A 82 -0.46 -4.82 -31.38
CA VAL A 82 0.79 -4.45 -30.69
C VAL A 82 1.95 -5.34 -31.15
N ASP A 83 3.18 -4.83 -31.08
CA ASP A 83 4.39 -5.65 -31.25
C ASP A 83 4.70 -6.41 -29.95
N VAL A 84 4.34 -7.70 -29.93
CA VAL A 84 4.61 -8.60 -28.79
C VAL A 84 6.11 -8.67 -28.47
N ARG A 85 7.00 -8.64 -29.48
CA ARG A 85 8.44 -8.68 -29.24
C ARG A 85 8.94 -7.38 -28.62
N ALA A 86 8.32 -6.24 -28.91
CA ALA A 86 8.64 -4.98 -28.25
C ALA A 86 8.25 -5.01 -26.77
N ALA A 87 7.09 -5.62 -26.45
CA ALA A 87 6.69 -5.82 -25.06
C ALA A 87 7.71 -6.66 -24.29
N GLU A 88 8.19 -7.78 -24.85
CA GLU A 88 9.23 -8.63 -24.26
C GLU A 88 10.54 -7.89 -23.97
N ARG A 89 10.90 -6.89 -24.80
CA ARG A 89 12.09 -6.06 -24.57
C ARG A 89 11.88 -4.98 -23.50
N THR A 90 10.63 -4.60 -23.24
CA THR A 90 10.28 -3.45 -22.39
C THR A 90 9.92 -3.88 -20.97
N VAL A 91 9.07 -4.91 -20.84
CA VAL A 91 8.63 -5.46 -19.56
C VAL A 91 9.82 -6.13 -18.87
N GLY A 92 10.06 -5.79 -17.60
CA GLY A 92 11.21 -6.32 -16.86
C GLY A 92 12.57 -5.83 -17.37
N SER A 93 12.62 -4.74 -18.14
CA SER A 93 13.91 -4.19 -18.57
C SER A 93 14.72 -3.70 -17.37
N THR A 94 16.04 -3.83 -17.43
CA THR A 94 16.95 -3.31 -16.39
C THR A 94 16.75 -1.82 -16.11
N ARG A 95 16.35 -1.03 -17.11
CA ARG A 95 16.02 0.39 -16.91
C ARG A 95 14.80 0.55 -16.01
N SER A 96 13.73 -0.20 -16.27
CA SER A 96 12.50 -0.19 -15.46
C SER A 96 12.76 -0.70 -14.05
N GLU A 97 13.54 -1.78 -13.91
CA GLU A 97 13.94 -2.31 -12.60
C GLU A 97 14.72 -1.28 -11.79
N ARG A 98 15.73 -0.63 -12.38
CA ARG A 98 16.50 0.44 -11.71
C ARG A 98 15.64 1.64 -11.31
N ALA A 99 14.69 2.02 -12.16
CA ALA A 99 13.76 3.10 -11.84
C ALA A 99 12.82 2.70 -10.69
N GLY A 100 12.36 1.45 -10.66
CA GLY A 100 11.57 0.89 -9.56
C GLY A 100 12.35 0.80 -8.26
N ASP A 101 13.60 0.36 -8.30
CA ASP A 101 14.49 0.31 -7.12
C ASP A 101 14.72 1.72 -6.55
N ALA A 102 15.02 2.69 -7.41
CA ALA A 102 15.23 4.07 -6.98
C ALA A 102 13.95 4.68 -6.37
N ALA A 103 12.77 4.35 -6.91
CA ALA A 103 11.50 4.78 -6.35
C ALA A 103 11.21 4.15 -4.98
N GLN A 104 11.55 2.86 -4.81
CA GLN A 104 11.43 2.17 -3.52
C GLN A 104 12.40 2.74 -2.47
N GLU A 105 13.65 3.02 -2.85
CA GLU A 105 14.62 3.65 -1.93
C GLU A 105 14.12 5.04 -1.51
N ALA A 106 13.66 5.85 -2.45
CA ALA A 106 13.20 7.20 -2.18
C ALA A 106 11.90 7.26 -1.37
N SER A 107 11.10 6.18 -1.32
CA SER A 107 9.85 6.14 -0.55
C SER A 107 10.06 5.82 0.93
N LEU A 108 11.14 5.11 1.29
CA LEU A 108 11.42 4.73 2.67
C LEU A 108 11.55 5.96 3.57
N THR A 109 10.73 6.01 4.62
CA THR A 109 10.63 7.16 5.53
C THR A 109 11.13 6.79 6.92
N LEU A 110 12.22 7.42 7.35
CA LEU A 110 12.79 7.19 8.69
C LEU A 110 12.01 7.98 9.74
N LEU A 111 11.36 7.29 10.67
CA LEU A 111 10.51 7.89 11.71
C LEU A 111 11.23 8.06 13.05
N ALA A 112 12.05 7.07 13.42
CA ALA A 112 12.87 7.10 14.63
C ALA A 112 14.21 6.41 14.37
N ASN A 113 15.25 6.84 15.07
CA ASN A 113 16.60 6.26 14.99
C ASN A 113 17.37 6.53 16.29
N ASP A 114 16.87 5.98 17.38
CA ASP A 114 17.43 6.13 18.71
C ASP A 114 18.80 5.45 18.80
N GLY A 115 19.73 6.09 19.50
CA GLY A 115 21.12 5.63 19.57
C GLY A 115 21.90 5.65 18.24
N GLY A 116 21.28 6.06 17.13
CA GLY A 116 21.91 6.11 15.82
C GLY A 116 22.25 4.73 15.24
N ILE A 117 21.41 3.72 15.50
CA ILE A 117 21.65 2.34 15.03
C ILE A 117 21.61 2.20 13.51
N LEU A 118 20.91 3.11 12.81
CA LEU A 118 20.92 3.22 11.36
C LEU A 118 21.88 4.33 10.87
N PRO A 119 22.65 4.07 9.79
CA PRO A 119 22.72 2.83 9.02
C PRO A 119 23.51 1.71 9.74
N VAL A 120 23.07 0.46 9.53
CA VAL A 120 23.68 -0.74 10.11
C VAL A 120 25.10 -0.95 9.57
N SER A 121 26.07 -1.00 10.48
CA SER A 121 27.44 -1.38 10.16
C SER A 121 27.58 -2.90 10.12
N ARG A 122 27.87 -3.44 8.93
CA ARG A 122 28.19 -4.87 8.73
C ARG A 122 29.47 -5.35 9.45
N ARG A 123 30.25 -4.43 10.05
CA ARG A 123 31.38 -4.80 10.91
C ARG A 123 30.90 -5.27 12.27
N ASP A 124 29.80 -4.70 12.75
CA ASP A 124 29.30 -4.85 14.11
C ASP A 124 28.11 -5.81 14.16
N VAL A 125 27.35 -5.92 13.06
CA VAL A 125 26.20 -6.84 12.93
C VAL A 125 26.51 -7.94 11.91
N ARG A 126 26.40 -9.20 12.35
CA ARG A 126 26.54 -10.38 11.49
C ARG A 126 25.31 -11.27 11.49
N THR A 127 24.75 -11.57 12.66
CA THR A 127 23.53 -12.38 12.78
C THR A 127 22.30 -11.49 12.87
N VAL A 128 21.23 -11.89 12.16
CA VAL A 128 19.98 -11.13 12.12
C VAL A 128 18.79 -12.01 12.41
N PHE A 129 17.90 -11.56 13.29
CA PHE A 129 16.56 -12.12 13.40
C PHE A 129 15.64 -11.35 12.46
N LEU A 130 14.84 -12.08 11.68
CA LEU A 130 14.02 -11.51 10.62
C LEU A 130 12.57 -11.96 10.77
N GLN A 131 11.66 -11.01 10.68
CA GLN A 131 10.23 -11.25 10.57
C GLN A 131 9.68 -10.48 9.38
N GLY A 132 8.95 -11.16 8.48
CA GLY A 132 8.38 -10.54 7.27
C GLY A 132 9.41 -10.17 6.19
N ILE A 133 10.62 -10.76 6.24
CA ILE A 133 11.73 -10.53 5.30
C ILE A 133 12.29 -11.89 4.88
N ASP A 134 12.53 -12.10 3.58
CA ASP A 134 13.12 -13.32 3.04
C ASP A 134 14.57 -13.52 3.55
N PRO A 135 14.87 -14.64 4.26
CA PRO A 135 16.22 -14.97 4.67
C PRO A 135 17.22 -15.05 3.49
N ALA A 136 16.77 -15.35 2.27
CA ALA A 136 17.65 -15.34 1.09
C ALA A 136 18.17 -13.93 0.78
N ALA A 137 17.29 -12.91 0.80
CA ALA A 137 17.70 -11.52 0.60
C ALA A 137 18.71 -11.04 1.66
N ALA A 138 18.53 -11.47 2.91
CA ALA A 138 19.49 -11.19 3.98
C ALA A 138 20.85 -11.87 3.77
N ARG A 139 20.88 -13.11 3.27
CA ARG A 139 22.13 -13.79 2.90
C ARG A 139 22.84 -13.09 1.74
N ASP A 140 22.09 -12.60 0.75
CA ASP A 140 22.62 -11.82 -0.37
C ASP A 140 23.19 -10.46 0.10
N ALA A 141 22.54 -9.85 1.10
CA ALA A 141 23.07 -8.68 1.80
C ALA A 141 24.28 -9.01 2.70
N GLY A 142 24.54 -10.29 2.95
CA GLY A 142 25.69 -10.83 3.66
C GLY A 142 25.53 -10.93 5.18
N PHE A 143 24.29 -11.05 5.64
CA PHE A 143 23.94 -11.41 7.02
C PHE A 143 23.73 -12.92 7.19
N ILE A 144 23.69 -13.36 8.44
CA ILE A 144 23.38 -14.74 8.83
C ILE A 144 22.02 -14.75 9.55
N PRO A 145 20.93 -15.16 8.89
CA PRO A 145 19.63 -15.28 9.54
C PRO A 145 19.66 -16.32 10.67
N VAL A 146 19.14 -15.97 11.84
CA VAL A 146 19.01 -16.84 13.01
C VAL A 146 17.54 -17.06 13.37
N ALA A 147 17.26 -18.13 14.11
CA ALA A 147 15.88 -18.56 14.38
C ALA A 147 15.22 -17.81 15.53
N THR A 148 16.02 -17.33 16.50
CA THR A 148 15.51 -16.64 17.69
C THR A 148 16.16 -15.27 17.84
N PRO A 149 15.46 -14.28 18.42
CA PRO A 149 16.05 -12.97 18.65
C PRO A 149 17.32 -13.04 19.51
N ALA A 150 17.36 -13.90 20.53
CA ALA A 150 18.49 -14.02 21.45
C ALA A 150 19.82 -14.47 20.79
N GLU A 151 19.77 -15.01 19.57
CA GLU A 151 20.95 -15.39 18.77
C GLU A 151 21.42 -14.28 17.82
N ALA A 152 20.67 -13.18 17.72
CA ALA A 152 20.89 -12.12 16.75
C ALA A 152 21.68 -10.95 17.33
N ASP A 153 22.55 -10.36 16.51
CA ASP A 153 23.16 -9.06 16.79
C ASP A 153 22.15 -7.91 16.54
N LEU A 154 21.14 -8.15 15.71
CA LEU A 154 20.12 -7.19 15.29
C LEU A 154 18.81 -7.91 14.92
N ALA A 155 17.67 -7.36 15.33
CA ALA A 155 16.37 -7.78 14.84
C ALA A 155 15.81 -6.78 13.81
N VAL A 156 15.28 -7.29 12.70
CA VAL A 156 14.53 -6.49 11.72
C VAL A 156 13.14 -7.10 11.56
N VAL A 157 12.13 -6.35 11.96
CA VAL A 157 10.74 -6.82 12.02
C VAL A 157 9.89 -5.95 11.12
N ARG A 158 9.44 -6.52 9.99
CA ARG A 158 8.47 -5.86 9.11
C ARG A 158 7.06 -6.11 9.64
N LEU A 159 6.34 -5.03 9.89
CA LEU A 159 4.99 -5.04 10.44
C LEU A 159 3.97 -4.81 9.33
N ALA A 160 3.00 -5.70 9.23
CA ALA A 160 1.83 -5.54 8.39
C ALA A 160 0.82 -4.55 9.01
N ASP A 161 -0.14 -4.14 8.19
CA ASP A 161 -1.29 -3.36 8.62
C ASP A 161 -2.09 -4.13 9.69
N PRO A 162 -2.20 -3.63 10.94
CA PRO A 162 -3.01 -4.25 11.97
C PRO A 162 -4.48 -4.10 11.58
N ARG A 163 -5.13 -5.20 11.21
CA ARG A 163 -6.56 -5.22 10.85
C ARG A 163 -7.39 -5.69 12.05
N GLY A 164 -7.31 -4.93 13.14
CA GLY A 164 -8.03 -5.17 14.38
C GLY A 164 -9.43 -4.55 14.41
N GLY A 165 -10.15 -4.76 15.51
CA GLY A 165 -11.49 -4.20 15.73
C GLY A 165 -12.63 -5.00 15.11
N ALA A 166 -13.87 -4.63 15.43
CA ALA A 166 -15.08 -5.35 15.00
C ALA A 166 -15.36 -5.27 13.49
N ASP A 167 -14.78 -4.27 12.83
CA ASP A 167 -14.92 -3.92 11.42
C ASP A 167 -13.57 -3.85 10.68
N LEU A 168 -12.49 -4.36 11.29
CA LEU A 168 -11.13 -4.39 10.72
C LEU A 168 -10.52 -3.01 10.46
N THR A 169 -11.02 -1.96 11.14
CA THR A 169 -10.55 -0.57 10.92
C THR A 169 -9.56 -0.07 11.95
N ASP A 170 -9.32 -0.80 13.05
CA ASP A 170 -8.36 -0.37 14.08
C ASP A 170 -6.99 -0.12 13.45
N LEU A 171 -6.30 0.93 13.92
CA LEU A 171 -5.01 1.39 13.39
C LEU A 171 -3.84 1.06 14.32
N GLY A 172 -4.13 0.61 15.55
CA GLY A 172 -3.14 0.22 16.54
C GLY A 172 -2.82 -1.27 16.50
N PHE A 173 -1.64 -1.63 16.97
CA PHE A 173 -1.23 -3.02 17.15
C PHE A 173 -1.75 -3.54 18.49
N THR A 174 -2.58 -4.59 18.46
CA THR A 174 -3.26 -5.07 19.68
C THR A 174 -2.45 -6.14 20.42
N GLY A 175 -1.46 -6.76 19.77
CA GLY A 175 -0.74 -7.91 20.30
C GLY A 175 -1.17 -9.24 19.69
N ASP A 176 -2.23 -9.29 18.91
CA ASP A 176 -2.64 -10.54 18.26
C ASP A 176 -1.82 -10.81 16.98
N GLU A 177 -1.14 -9.79 16.45
CA GLU A 177 -0.37 -9.85 15.23
C GLU A 177 0.98 -10.56 15.46
N ALA A 178 1.26 -11.59 14.66
CA ALA A 178 2.45 -12.42 14.83
C ALA A 178 3.77 -11.65 14.64
N ASP A 179 3.75 -10.65 13.76
CA ASP A 179 4.88 -9.76 13.52
C ASP A 179 5.10 -8.76 14.67
N TYR A 180 4.04 -8.22 15.24
CA TYR A 180 4.13 -7.39 16.44
C TYR A 180 4.59 -8.21 17.67
N GLN A 181 4.14 -9.45 17.83
CA GLN A 181 4.68 -10.36 18.85
C GLN A 181 6.18 -10.65 18.66
N ALA A 182 6.65 -10.76 17.41
CA ALA A 182 8.08 -10.89 17.13
C ALA A 182 8.87 -9.61 17.49
N LEU A 183 8.28 -8.42 17.30
CA LEU A 183 8.87 -7.15 17.77
C LEU A 183 9.03 -7.17 19.30
N LEU A 184 7.97 -7.52 20.03
CA LEU A 184 8.00 -7.61 21.49
C LEU A 184 9.04 -8.63 21.97
N ALA A 185 9.13 -9.79 21.32
CA ALA A 185 10.11 -10.81 21.66
C ALA A 185 11.56 -10.36 21.45
N ALA A 186 11.84 -9.62 20.37
CA ALA A 186 13.16 -9.06 20.10
C ALA A 186 13.54 -7.97 21.12
N SER A 187 12.61 -7.04 21.38
CA SER A 187 12.76 -6.00 22.40
C SER A 187 13.02 -6.60 23.79
N ALA A 188 12.24 -7.60 24.19
CA ALA A 188 12.38 -8.29 25.48
C ALA A 188 13.70 -9.07 25.61
N ALA A 189 14.28 -9.51 24.50
CA ALA A 189 15.59 -10.16 24.46
C ALA A 189 16.76 -9.14 24.60
N GLY A 190 16.48 -7.83 24.59
CA GLY A 190 17.49 -6.77 24.68
C GLY A 190 18.32 -6.62 23.40
N VAL A 191 17.79 -7.06 22.26
CA VAL A 191 18.46 -7.02 20.96
C VAL A 191 18.13 -5.69 20.30
N PRO A 192 19.11 -4.97 19.70
CA PRO A 192 18.82 -3.80 18.89
C PRO A 192 17.77 -4.13 17.82
N THR A 193 16.66 -3.41 17.81
CA THR A 193 15.47 -3.78 17.04
C THR A 193 15.03 -2.66 16.10
N ILE A 194 14.92 -2.99 14.81
CA ILE A 194 14.40 -2.11 13.77
C ILE A 194 12.99 -2.58 13.40
N ALA A 195 12.00 -1.71 13.61
CA ALA A 195 10.65 -1.91 13.12
C ALA A 195 10.49 -1.31 11.72
N VAL A 196 9.85 -2.06 10.82
CA VAL A 196 9.57 -1.64 9.44
C VAL A 196 8.07 -1.74 9.19
N PRO A 197 7.26 -0.75 9.63
CA PRO A 197 5.83 -0.77 9.39
C PRO A 197 5.51 -0.49 7.91
N ASN A 198 4.60 -1.28 7.35
CA ASN A 198 4.04 -1.05 6.03
C ASN A 198 2.90 -0.02 6.11
N LEU A 199 3.15 1.20 5.65
CA LEU A 199 2.19 2.30 5.70
C LEU A 199 1.32 2.36 4.44
N ALA A 200 0.55 1.30 4.19
CA ALA A 200 -0.51 1.31 3.18
C ALA A 200 -1.65 2.29 3.52
N ARG A 201 -1.78 2.64 4.81
CA ARG A 201 -2.66 3.65 5.39
C ARG A 201 -1.99 4.24 6.66
N PRO A 202 -2.49 5.36 7.24
CA PRO A 202 -2.01 5.83 8.54
C PRO A 202 -2.19 4.76 9.62
N LEU A 203 -1.17 4.60 10.48
CA LEU A 203 -1.17 3.66 11.62
C LEU A 203 -0.84 4.39 12.92
N ILE A 204 -1.32 3.86 14.04
CA ILE A 204 -0.95 4.34 15.38
C ILE A 204 0.31 3.58 15.82
N LEU A 205 1.46 4.25 15.76
CA LEU A 205 2.77 3.62 16.00
C LEU A 205 3.32 3.82 17.42
N GLY A 206 2.51 4.32 18.35
CA GLY A 206 2.95 4.62 19.72
C GLY A 206 3.61 3.41 20.41
N ASP A 207 2.96 2.25 20.37
CA ASP A 207 3.50 1.04 20.99
C ASP A 207 4.67 0.43 20.20
N VAL A 208 4.72 0.62 18.88
CA VAL A 208 5.86 0.20 18.05
C VAL A 208 7.11 0.99 18.45
N LEU A 209 6.99 2.31 18.61
CA LEU A 209 8.09 3.18 19.04
C LEU A 209 8.61 2.80 20.43
N ALA A 210 7.75 2.31 21.32
CA ALA A 210 8.16 1.89 22.66
C ALA A 210 9.04 0.63 22.68
N HIS A 211 9.04 -0.15 21.59
CA HIS A 211 9.72 -1.45 21.51
C HIS A 211 10.77 -1.53 20.38
N ALA A 212 11.04 -0.42 19.68
CA ALA A 212 11.99 -0.37 18.58
C ALA A 212 13.03 0.74 18.79
N ASP A 213 14.30 0.44 18.53
CA ASP A 213 15.39 1.42 18.55
C ASP A 213 15.41 2.26 17.27
N ALA A 214 14.88 1.74 16.15
CA ALA A 214 14.62 2.52 14.96
C ALA A 214 13.33 2.10 14.27
N VAL A 215 12.67 3.06 13.64
CA VAL A 215 11.45 2.83 12.85
C VAL A 215 11.66 3.38 11.44
N LEU A 216 11.68 2.49 10.46
CA LEU A 216 11.80 2.84 9.04
C LEU A 216 10.52 2.39 8.32
N ALA A 217 9.62 3.33 8.06
CA ALA A 217 8.37 3.02 7.38
C ALA A 217 8.60 2.68 5.90
N ASP A 218 7.91 1.64 5.42
CA ASP A 218 7.90 1.22 4.03
C ASP A 218 6.51 1.27 3.39
N TYR A 219 6.50 1.12 2.06
CA TYR A 219 5.31 1.19 1.23
C TYR A 219 5.24 -0.01 0.27
N GLY A 220 5.67 -1.18 0.75
CA GLY A 220 5.74 -2.41 -0.06
C GLY A 220 7.03 -2.52 -0.87
N VAL A 221 8.15 -2.06 -0.30
CA VAL A 221 9.47 -2.18 -0.95
C VAL A 221 9.95 -3.62 -0.89
N SER A 222 10.76 -4.02 -1.88
CA SER A 222 11.44 -5.31 -1.88
C SER A 222 12.45 -5.43 -0.75
N ASP A 223 12.65 -6.66 -0.29
CA ASP A 223 13.59 -6.98 0.81
C ASP A 223 15.01 -6.54 0.49
N ARG A 224 15.43 -6.69 -0.77
CA ARG A 224 16.75 -6.23 -1.22
C ARG A 224 16.90 -4.72 -1.00
N VAL A 225 15.97 -3.91 -1.50
CA VAL A 225 16.05 -2.44 -1.36
C VAL A 225 16.00 -2.02 0.10
N LEU A 226 15.12 -2.64 0.90
CA LEU A 226 15.07 -2.42 2.35
C LEU A 226 16.45 -2.66 2.98
N LEU A 227 17.04 -3.84 2.78
CA LEU A 227 18.33 -4.20 3.36
C LEU A 227 19.47 -3.31 2.86
N GLU A 228 19.44 -2.87 1.61
CA GLU A 228 20.42 -1.93 1.05
C GLU A 228 20.37 -0.56 1.74
N VAL A 229 19.16 -0.03 1.97
CA VAL A 229 18.97 1.22 2.71
C VAL A 229 19.38 1.05 4.17
N LEU A 230 18.93 -0.02 4.85
CA LEU A 230 19.33 -0.30 6.24
C LEU A 230 20.85 -0.34 6.41
N CYS A 231 21.60 -0.87 5.43
CA CYS A 231 23.06 -0.92 5.45
C CYS A 231 23.76 0.37 4.96
N GLY A 232 23.00 1.43 4.62
CA GLY A 232 23.55 2.70 4.15
C GLY A 232 24.11 2.66 2.71
N LYS A 233 23.76 1.66 1.90
CA LYS A 233 24.06 1.68 0.45
C LYS A 233 23.17 2.68 -0.28
N GLY A 234 21.96 2.90 0.25
CA GLY A 234 21.06 3.99 -0.10
C GLY A 234 20.79 4.90 1.10
N GLN A 235 19.91 5.89 0.93
CA GLN A 235 19.48 6.78 2.02
C GLN A 235 17.95 6.90 2.07
N PRO A 236 17.32 6.87 3.27
CA PRO A 236 15.91 7.16 3.40
C PRO A 236 15.67 8.62 2.99
N GLY A 237 14.94 8.80 1.89
CA GLY A 237 14.56 10.10 1.35
C GLY A 237 13.08 10.43 1.57
N GLY A 238 12.29 9.45 2.00
CA GLY A 238 10.85 9.56 2.11
C GLY A 238 10.43 10.62 3.12
N ARG A 239 9.24 11.17 2.88
CA ARG A 239 8.48 12.00 3.81
C ARG A 239 7.08 11.43 3.86
N LEU A 240 6.49 11.44 5.05
CA LEU A 240 5.13 10.94 5.25
C LEU A 240 4.16 11.70 4.33
N PRO A 241 3.35 11.01 3.50
CA PRO A 241 2.36 11.65 2.63
C PRO A 241 1.06 12.03 3.38
N PHE A 242 0.94 11.63 4.64
CA PHE A 242 -0.17 11.88 5.55
C PHE A 242 0.36 11.95 6.98
N GLU A 243 -0.36 12.58 7.89
CA GLU A 243 -0.04 12.46 9.32
C GLU A 243 -0.32 11.05 9.88
N LEU A 244 0.37 10.72 10.98
CA LEU A 244 0.12 9.49 11.74
C LEU A 244 -0.58 9.86 13.05
N PRO A 245 -1.78 9.30 13.32
CA PRO A 245 -2.54 9.61 14.53
C PRO A 245 -1.86 9.04 15.77
N SER A 246 -2.08 9.68 16.92
CA SER A 246 -1.57 9.20 18.21
C SER A 246 -2.50 8.22 18.91
N SER A 247 -3.79 8.18 18.54
CA SER A 247 -4.78 7.24 19.10
C SER A 247 -6.01 7.12 18.21
N MET A 248 -6.85 6.10 18.45
CA MET A 248 -8.15 5.97 17.76
C MET A 248 -9.11 7.09 18.14
N ALA A 249 -9.00 7.66 19.35
CA ALA A 249 -9.83 8.79 19.76
C ALA A 249 -9.55 10.05 18.92
N GLU A 250 -8.29 10.24 18.49
CA GLU A 250 -7.93 11.30 17.55
C GLU A 250 -8.52 11.03 16.17
N VAL A 251 -8.45 9.78 15.68
CA VAL A 251 -9.04 9.37 14.38
C VAL A 251 -10.53 9.61 14.35
N GLU A 252 -11.25 9.25 15.41
CA GLU A 252 -12.70 9.46 15.54
C GLU A 252 -13.07 10.96 15.61
N ALA A 253 -12.14 11.82 16.03
CA ALA A 253 -12.35 13.25 16.11
C ALA A 253 -12.12 13.97 14.77
N GLN A 254 -11.50 13.31 13.78
CA GLN A 254 -11.20 13.91 12.49
C GLN A 254 -12.45 14.22 11.67
N LEU A 255 -12.38 15.30 10.90
CA LEU A 255 -13.39 15.65 9.91
C LEU A 255 -13.16 14.84 8.63
N PRO A 256 -14.21 14.24 8.04
CA PRO A 256 -14.06 13.35 6.88
C PRO A 256 -13.58 14.06 5.61
N ASP A 257 -13.61 15.39 5.56
CA ASP A 257 -13.27 16.21 4.39
C ASP A 257 -12.11 17.19 4.63
N VAL A 258 -11.44 17.12 5.79
CA VAL A 258 -10.30 17.98 6.13
C VAL A 258 -9.04 17.13 6.27
N PRO A 259 -8.00 17.35 5.45
CA PRO A 259 -6.74 16.62 5.59
C PRO A 259 -5.93 17.16 6.77
N ASP A 260 -5.16 16.26 7.41
CA ASP A 260 -4.16 16.56 8.44
C ASP A 260 -4.70 17.41 9.62
N ASP A 261 -5.90 17.06 10.12
CA ASP A 261 -6.62 17.79 11.17
C ASP A 261 -6.51 17.14 12.57
N THR A 262 -5.70 16.10 12.73
CA THR A 262 -5.42 15.49 14.04
C THR A 262 -4.90 16.56 15.01
N ALA A 263 -5.48 16.65 16.21
CA ALA A 263 -5.10 17.68 17.17
C ALA A 263 -3.68 17.42 17.74
N THR A 264 -3.36 16.15 17.96
CA THR A 264 -2.05 15.72 18.48
C THR A 264 -1.47 14.57 17.65
N PRO A 265 -0.97 14.83 16.42
CA PRO A 265 -0.44 13.77 15.58
C PRO A 265 0.84 13.21 16.19
N LEU A 266 1.02 11.89 16.10
CA LEU A 266 2.25 11.22 16.49
C LEU A 266 3.41 11.66 15.59
N PHE A 267 3.14 11.73 14.29
CA PHE A 267 4.02 12.34 13.31
C PHE A 267 3.19 13.20 12.34
N PRO A 268 3.58 14.46 12.08
CA PRO A 268 2.88 15.30 11.13
C PRO A 268 3.14 14.84 9.69
N ALA A 269 2.24 15.20 8.78
CA ALA A 269 2.49 15.06 7.33
C ALA A 269 3.80 15.76 6.94
N GLY A 270 4.53 15.16 6.01
CA GLY A 270 5.84 15.64 5.59
C GLY A 270 6.97 15.34 6.58
N PHE A 271 6.73 14.63 7.69
CA PHE A 271 7.81 14.18 8.58
C PHE A 271 8.68 13.10 7.94
N GLY A 272 9.97 13.11 8.27
CA GLY A 272 10.92 12.08 7.86
C GLY A 272 12.35 12.51 8.17
N LEU A 273 13.04 11.67 8.92
CA LEU A 273 14.43 11.87 9.32
C LEU A 273 15.37 11.46 8.17
N SER A 274 16.63 11.82 8.31
CA SER A 274 17.72 11.37 7.45
C SER A 274 18.81 10.79 8.32
N TYR A 275 19.69 9.96 7.74
CA TYR A 275 20.87 9.50 8.47
C TYR A 275 21.71 10.69 8.91
N THR A 276 22.02 10.72 10.21
CA THR A 276 22.97 11.68 10.75
C THR A 276 24.33 11.43 10.10
N ARG A 277 24.87 12.45 9.42
CA ARG A 277 26.26 12.39 8.95
C ARG A 277 27.15 12.33 10.19
N SER A 278 27.75 11.17 10.47
CA SER A 278 28.84 11.10 11.44
C SER A 278 29.92 12.09 11.01
N GLY A 279 30.16 13.10 11.85
CA GLY A 279 31.17 14.12 11.62
C GLY A 279 32.54 13.48 11.39
N ARG A 280 33.28 14.01 10.42
CA ARG A 280 34.72 13.74 10.28
C ARG A 280 35.49 14.32 11.45
#